data_AF-A0A3L8SZ44-F1
#
_entry.id   AF-A0A3L8SZ44-F1
#
_cell.length_a   1.000
_cell.length_b   1.000
_cell.length_c   1.000
_cell.angle_alpha   90.00
_cell.angle_beta   90.00
_cell.angle_gamma   90.00
#
_symmetry.space_group_name_H-M   'P 1'
#
loop_
_entity.id
_entity.type
_entity.pdbx_description
1 polymer ?
#
loop_
_entity_poly.entity_id
_entity_poly.type
_entity_poly.pdbx_seq_one_letter_code
_entity_poly.pdbx_strand_id
1 'polypeptide(L)'
;MQCIRRQPKRTASQENILLEQSRRVAALNGIRLGLKDDKDLKFLLKGSQLLKVKSSSWRKERFYKLQEDCKTIWQESKKDNSNGD
;
A
#
# COMPACT_ATOMS: atom_id res chain seq x y z
N MET A 1 -22.82 4.44 23.04
CA MET A 1 -22.81 4.28 21.57
C MET A 1 -22.00 5.45 20.97
N GLN A 2 -20.70 5.29 20.74
CA GLN A 2 -19.92 6.34 20.05
C GLN A 2 -20.19 6.23 18.55
N CYS A 3 -20.99 7.16 18.03
CA CYS A 3 -21.17 7.35 16.60
C CYS A 3 -19.79 7.66 16.00
N ILE A 4 -19.39 6.91 14.97
CA ILE A 4 -18.21 7.23 14.16
C ILE A 4 -18.45 8.65 13.60
N ARG A 5 -17.78 9.65 14.17
CA ARG A 5 -17.85 11.03 13.68
C ARG A 5 -17.27 11.02 12.27
N ARG A 6 -18.12 11.23 11.26
CA ARG A 6 -17.66 11.44 9.89
C ARG A 6 -16.73 12.66 9.91
N GLN A 7 -15.44 12.42 9.67
CA GLN A 7 -14.47 13.49 9.51
C GLN A 7 -14.95 14.41 8.38
N PRO A 8 -14.84 15.74 8.52
CA PRO A 8 -15.18 16.66 7.44
C PRO A 8 -14.40 16.29 6.18
N LYS A 9 -15.06 16.31 5.01
CA LYS A 9 -14.37 16.13 3.73
C LYS A 9 -13.36 17.27 3.59
N ARG A 10 -12.08 16.91 3.49
CA ARG A 10 -11.01 17.88 3.22
C ARG A 10 -11.16 18.42 1.81
N THR A 11 -10.74 19.66 1.61
CA THR A 11 -10.63 20.23 0.27
C THR A 11 -9.42 19.63 -0.46
N ALA A 12 -9.43 19.66 -1.79
CA ALA A 12 -8.33 19.10 -2.60
C ALA A 12 -6.96 19.74 -2.24
N SER A 13 -6.93 21.04 -1.95
CA SER A 13 -5.71 21.74 -1.52
C SER A 13 -5.20 21.24 -0.17
N GLN A 14 -6.10 21.01 0.80
CA GLN A 14 -5.74 20.44 2.10
C GLN A 14 -5.21 19.01 1.98
N GLU A 15 -5.79 18.19 1.10
CA GLU A 15 -5.31 16.83 0.83
C GLU A 15 -3.90 16.85 0.20
N ASN A 16 -3.67 17.74 -0.76
CA ASN A 16 -2.35 17.90 -1.39
C ASN A 16 -1.28 18.29 -0.37
N ILE A 17 -1.58 19.25 0.53
CA ILE A 17 -0.66 19.67 1.60
C ILE A 17 -0.33 18.48 2.52
N LEU A 18 -1.34 17.70 2.91
CA LEU A 18 -1.14 16.53 3.77
C LEU A 18 -0.30 15.45 3.10
N LEU A 19 -0.54 15.20 1.81
CA LEU A 19 0.24 14.25 1.03
C LEU A 19 1.71 14.68 0.95
N GLU A 20 1.97 15.96 0.68
CA GLU A 20 3.34 16.50 0.63
C GLU A 20 4.04 16.41 2.00
N GLN A 21 3.35 16.76 3.09
CA GLN A 21 3.87 16.60 4.45
C GLN A 21 4.19 15.15 4.76
N SER A 22 3.29 14.21 4.42
CA SER A 22 3.52 12.78 4.63
C SER A 22 4.74 12.30 3.84
N ARG A 23 4.92 12.73 2.59
CA ARG A 23 6.09 12.43 1.76
C ARG A 23 7.38 12.95 2.40
N ARG A 24 7.40 14.19 2.89
CA ARG A 24 8.57 14.77 3.57
C ARG A 24 8.94 13.99 4.83
N VAL A 25 7.95 13.67 5.67
CA VAL A 25 8.17 12.90 6.90
C VAL A 25 8.68 11.48 6.60
N ALA A 26 8.14 10.82 5.58
CA ALA A 26 8.61 9.51 5.14
C ALA A 26 10.07 9.56 4.68
N ALA A 27 10.45 10.56 3.88
CA ALA A 27 11.83 10.74 3.42
C ALA A 27 12.81 10.95 4.59
N LEU A 28 12.48 11.83 5.55
CA LEU A 28 13.31 12.08 6.73
C LEU A 28 13.44 10.84 7.62
N ASN A 29 12.35 10.11 7.84
CA ASN A 29 12.38 8.85 8.58
C ASN A 29 13.21 7.79 7.85
N GLY A 30 13.14 7.73 6.53
CA GLY A 30 13.96 6.84 5.71
C GLY A 30 15.45 7.05 5.97
N ILE A 31 15.89 8.31 6.04
CA ILE A 31 17.28 8.64 6.39
C ILE A 31 17.58 8.23 7.84
N ARG A 32 16.73 8.63 8.79
CA ARG A 32 16.97 8.41 10.23
C ARG A 32 17.04 6.93 10.61
N LEU A 33 16.26 6.09 9.94
CA LEU A 33 16.18 4.65 10.20
C LEU A 33 17.20 3.84 9.39
N GLY A 34 18.06 4.49 8.60
CA GLY A 34 19.01 3.79 7.72
C GLY A 34 18.35 3.06 6.56
N LEU A 35 17.07 3.35 6.30
CA LEU A 35 16.27 2.78 5.21
C LEU A 35 16.56 3.46 3.86
N LYS A 36 17.34 4.54 3.87
CA LYS A 36 17.85 5.16 2.65
C LYS A 36 18.70 4.12 1.91
N ASP A 37 18.33 3.87 0.66
CA ASP A 37 18.97 2.90 -0.23
C ASP A 37 18.81 1.41 0.12
N ASP A 38 17.93 1.10 1.08
CA ASP A 38 17.59 -0.27 1.45
C ASP A 38 17.09 -1.07 0.23
N LYS A 39 17.69 -2.25 0.03
CA LYS A 39 17.43 -3.11 -1.12
C LYS A 39 16.04 -3.72 -1.08
N ASP A 40 15.57 -4.07 0.11
CA ASP A 40 14.26 -4.68 0.32
C ASP A 40 13.16 -3.63 0.09
N LEU A 41 13.36 -2.40 0.55
CA LEU A 41 12.46 -1.29 0.23
C LEU A 41 12.43 -0.98 -1.26
N LYS A 42 13.58 -0.94 -1.94
CA LYS A 42 13.61 -0.77 -3.40
C LYS A 42 12.87 -1.89 -4.12
N PHE A 43 13.02 -3.12 -3.66
CA PHE A 43 12.28 -4.28 -4.18
C PHE A 43 10.77 -4.12 -3.98
N LEU A 44 10.34 -3.79 -2.76
CA LEU A 44 8.93 -3.60 -2.40
C LEU A 44 8.30 -2.43 -3.19
N LEU A 45 9.03 -1.32 -3.35
CA LEU A 45 8.58 -0.15 -4.12
C LEU A 45 8.48 -0.42 -5.62
N LYS A 46 9.33 -1.29 -6.17
CA LYS A 46 9.19 -1.77 -7.55
C LYS A 46 7.94 -2.63 -7.70
N GLY A 47 7.68 -3.47 -6.70
CA GLY A 47 6.60 -4.45 -6.68
C GLY A 47 6.96 -5.72 -7.47
N SER A 48 6.24 -6.80 -7.17
CA SER A 48 6.50 -8.12 -7.74
C SER A 48 5.23 -8.96 -7.84
N GLN A 49 5.24 -9.94 -8.76
CA GLN A 49 4.24 -11.00 -8.77
C GLN A 49 4.55 -12.01 -7.67
N LEU A 50 3.56 -12.30 -6.83
CA LEU A 50 3.67 -13.25 -5.73
C LEU A 50 2.49 -14.22 -5.74
N LEU A 51 2.69 -15.42 -5.20
CA LEU A 51 1.63 -16.41 -5.05
C LEU A 51 0.86 -16.15 -3.75
N LYS A 52 -0.36 -15.62 -3.86
CA LYS A 52 -1.27 -15.47 -2.72
C LYS A 52 -1.87 -16.84 -2.39
N VAL A 53 -1.51 -17.40 -1.24
CA VAL A 53 -2.04 -18.68 -0.74
C VAL A 53 -3.13 -18.40 0.29
N LYS A 54 -4.34 -18.93 0.07
CA LYS A 54 -5.46 -18.85 1.05
C LYS A 54 -5.93 -20.22 1.52
N SER A 55 -5.71 -21.26 0.72
CA SER A 55 -5.91 -22.67 1.07
C SER A 55 -4.97 -23.54 0.24
N SER A 56 -4.99 -24.86 0.44
CA SER A 56 -4.22 -25.82 -0.38
C SER A 56 -4.60 -25.73 -1.87
N SER A 57 -5.89 -25.61 -2.16
CA SER A 57 -6.45 -25.47 -3.51
C SER A 57 -6.49 -24.03 -4.02
N TRP A 58 -6.54 -23.03 -3.13
CA TRP A 58 -6.54 -21.63 -3.51
C TRP A 58 -5.15 -21.03 -3.37
N ARG A 59 -4.44 -21.02 -4.50
CA ARG A 59 -3.15 -20.37 -4.67
C ARG A 59 -3.17 -19.63 -6.00
N LYS A 60 -3.12 -18.30 -5.96
CA LYS A 60 -3.27 -17.47 -7.16
C LYS A 60 -2.17 -16.42 -7.22
N GLU A 61 -1.58 -16.25 -8.39
CA GLU A 61 -0.61 -15.18 -8.64
C GLU A 61 -1.30 -13.82 -8.58
N ARG A 62 -0.69 -12.88 -7.85
CA ARG A 62 -1.18 -11.51 -7.65
C ARG A 62 0.00 -10.56 -7.56
N PHE A 63 -0.16 -9.37 -8.13
CA PHE A 63 0.85 -8.32 -8.01
C PHE A 63 0.72 -7.57 -6.68
N TYR A 64 1.86 -7.33 -6.04
CA TYR A 64 1.97 -6.55 -4.81
C TYR A 64 3.01 -5.45 -4.98
N LYS A 65 2.71 -4.25 -4.47
CA LYS A 65 3.61 -3.11 -4.55
C LYS A 65 3.45 -2.18 -3.35
N LEU A 66 4.55 -1.84 -2.70
CA LEU A 66 4.59 -0.78 -1.70
C LEU A 66 4.40 0.58 -2.37
N GLN A 67 3.53 1.41 -1.80
CA GLN A 67 3.28 2.76 -2.28
C GLN A 67 4.40 3.71 -1.84
N GLU A 68 4.52 4.84 -2.54
CA GLU A 68 5.53 5.87 -2.26
C GLU A 68 5.41 6.47 -0.85
N ASP A 69 4.23 6.35 -0.23
CA ASP A 69 4.00 6.76 1.16
C ASP A 69 4.75 5.88 2.19
N CYS A 70 5.34 4.76 1.75
CA CYS A 70 5.99 3.74 2.56
C CYS A 70 5.12 3.20 3.71
N LYS A 71 3.79 3.30 3.58
CA LYS A 71 2.81 2.93 4.61
C LYS A 71 1.80 1.93 4.08
N THR A 72 1.42 2.05 2.81
CA THR A 72 0.36 1.24 2.21
C THR A 72 0.91 0.32 1.13
N ILE A 73 0.37 -0.89 1.05
CA ILE A 73 0.67 -1.84 -0.03
C ILE A 73 -0.55 -1.93 -0.92
N TRP A 74 -0.36 -1.68 -2.21
CA TRP A 74 -1.34 -1.99 -3.23
C TRP A 74 -1.25 -3.47 -3.58
N GLN A 75 -2.41 -4.12 -3.68
CA GLN A 75 -2.51 -5.51 -4.09
C GLN A 75 -3.51 -5.61 -5.25
N GLU A 76 -3.21 -6.50 -6.19
CA GLU A 76 -4.14 -6.83 -7.25
C GLU A 76 -5.33 -7.64 -6.70
N SER A 77 -6.54 -7.17 -6.96
CA SER A 77 -7.77 -7.91 -6.66
C SER A 77 -8.39 -8.42 -7.96
N LYS A 78 -8.11 -9.69 -8.31
CA LYS A 78 -8.91 -10.39 -9.31
C LYS A 78 -10.06 -11.11 -8.60
N LYS A 79 -11.29 -10.83 -9.03
CA LYS A 79 -12.45 -11.64 -8.67
C LYS A 79 -12.30 -12.96 -9.42
N ASP A 80 -12.29 -14.07 -8.71
CA ASP A 80 -12.23 -15.38 -9.36
C ASP A 80 -13.58 -15.61 -10.07
N ASN A 81 -13.64 -15.39 -11.38
CA ASN A 81 -14.77 -15.77 -12.23
C ASN A 81 -14.65 -17.26 -12.63
N SER A 82 -14.35 -18.14 -11.67
CA SER A 82 -14.55 -19.57 -11.89
C SER A 82 -16.06 -19.83 -11.78
N ASN A 83 -16.76 -19.59 -12.90
CA ASN A 83 -18.05 -20.23 -13.14
C ASN A 83 -17.84 -21.74 -12.97
N GLY A 84 -18.72 -22.37 -12.21
CA GLY A 84 -18.82 -23.82 -12.17
C GLY A 84 -19.29 -24.31 -13.52
N ASP A 85 -18.47 -25.16 -14.13
CA ASP A 85 -18.95 -26.27 -14.95
C ASP A 85 -19.14 -27.49 -14.01
#